data_AF-A0A538B0X9-F1
#
_entry.id   AF-A0A538B0X9-F1
#
_cell.length_a   1.000
_cell.length_b   1.000
_cell.length_c   1.000
_cell.angle_alpha   90.00
_cell.angle_beta   90.00
_cell.angle_gamma   90.00
#
_symmetry.space_group_name_H-M   'P 1'
#
loop_
_entity.id
_entity.type
_entity.pdbx_description
1 polymer ?
#
loop_
_entity_poly.entity_id
_entity_poly.type
_entity_poly.pdbx_seq_one_letter_code
_entity_poly.pdbx_strand_id
1 'polypeptide(L)'
;FVGGHPMAGSEQDGVEGADAVLFEGATWVLTPTDDTDAEAYSRVRSVVSSFGAEVVALRPENHDALVALVSHVPHLTAAALMQLAATGAEEHGALLRLAAGGFRDMTRVAAGHPGIWPDICAENRDAIVAGIDRLQAALSETRSLVDGRDRDALLQWLEEARRARVNLPVRAPRPEELAEIRVPVPDRPGVLAEVTTLVSEIGVNMFDFETVHSSAGDRGVLVFLVEAGSADLVRGALLARGYKPSVHPLA
;
A
#
# COMPACT_ATOMS: atom_id res chain seq x y z
N PHE A 1 -22.76 19.31 -13.26
CA PHE A 1 -22.12 17.99 -13.19
C PHE A 1 -21.21 17.95 -11.96
N VAL A 2 -21.07 16.81 -11.29
CA VAL A 2 -20.14 16.63 -10.17
C VAL A 2 -19.33 15.38 -10.48
N GLY A 3 -18.06 15.54 -10.81
CA GLY A 3 -17.15 14.42 -11.02
C GLY A 3 -16.81 13.73 -9.71
N GLY A 4 -16.54 12.43 -9.76
CA GLY A 4 -16.17 11.67 -8.59
C GLY A 4 -15.32 10.44 -8.91
N HIS A 5 -14.39 10.11 -8.01
CA HIS A 5 -13.49 8.99 -8.11
C HIS A 5 -13.44 8.24 -6.76
N PRO A 6 -14.08 7.06 -6.66
CA PRO A 6 -13.87 6.19 -5.50
C PRO A 6 -12.46 5.60 -5.54
N MET A 7 -11.65 5.86 -4.51
CA MET A 7 -10.33 5.22 -4.32
C MET A 7 -10.52 3.82 -3.72
N ALA A 8 -11.30 3.00 -4.41
CA ALA A 8 -11.61 1.61 -4.08
C ALA A 8 -11.64 0.79 -5.37
N GLY A 9 -11.25 -0.47 -5.28
CA GLY A 9 -11.22 -1.39 -6.41
C GLY A 9 -11.29 -2.83 -5.93
N SER A 10 -11.68 -3.72 -6.84
CA SER A 10 -11.69 -5.16 -6.63
C SER A 10 -10.76 -5.82 -7.64
N GLU A 11 -10.13 -6.91 -7.24
CA GLU A 11 -9.37 -7.80 -8.14
C GLU A 11 -10.31 -8.71 -8.96
N GLN A 12 -11.63 -8.65 -8.71
CA GLN A 12 -12.66 -9.39 -9.43
C GLN A 12 -13.28 -8.51 -10.51
N ASP A 13 -13.32 -9.04 -11.73
CA ASP A 13 -14.00 -8.40 -12.86
C ASP A 13 -15.51 -8.71 -12.86
N GLY A 14 -16.29 -7.80 -13.45
CA GLY A 14 -17.73 -8.02 -13.68
C GLY A 14 -18.61 -7.70 -12.48
N VAL A 15 -19.92 -7.85 -12.67
CA VAL A 15 -20.93 -7.54 -11.64
C VAL A 15 -20.93 -8.59 -10.52
N GLU A 16 -20.41 -9.78 -10.81
CA GLU A 16 -20.22 -10.86 -9.85
C GLU A 16 -19.23 -10.49 -8.74
N GLY A 17 -18.30 -9.55 -9.02
CA GLY A 17 -17.38 -8.99 -8.05
C GLY A 17 -17.94 -7.80 -7.25
N ALA A 18 -19.20 -7.43 -7.43
CA ALA A 18 -19.81 -6.31 -6.72
C ALA A 18 -20.00 -6.64 -5.23
N ASP A 19 -19.60 -5.69 -4.38
CA ASP A 19 -19.74 -5.77 -2.94
C ASP A 19 -20.46 -4.53 -2.41
N ALA A 20 -21.46 -4.74 -1.55
CA ALA A 20 -22.22 -3.66 -0.91
C ALA A 20 -21.34 -2.80 0.01
N VAL A 21 -20.25 -3.36 0.55
CA VAL A 21 -19.33 -2.65 1.46
C VAL A 21 -18.08 -2.12 0.76
N LEU A 22 -18.00 -2.19 -0.58
CA LEU A 22 -16.81 -1.82 -1.37
C LEU A 22 -16.29 -0.41 -1.06
N PHE A 23 -17.19 0.51 -0.71
CA PHE A 23 -16.87 1.92 -0.48
C PHE A 23 -16.76 2.30 1.00
N GLU A 24 -17.02 1.38 1.93
CA GLU A 24 -16.94 1.66 3.37
C GLU A 24 -15.50 2.00 3.78
N GLY A 25 -15.30 3.18 4.38
CA GLY A 25 -13.99 3.70 4.75
C GLY A 25 -13.09 4.06 3.55
N ALA A 26 -13.59 3.98 2.32
CA ALA A 26 -12.84 4.38 1.14
C ALA A 26 -12.85 5.89 0.97
N THR A 27 -11.71 6.46 0.59
CA THR A 27 -11.68 7.85 0.14
C THR A 27 -12.44 7.95 -1.18
N TRP A 28 -13.41 8.86 -1.26
CA TRP A 28 -14.08 9.19 -2.50
C TRP A 28 -13.82 10.66 -2.82
N VAL A 29 -13.05 10.90 -3.87
CA VAL A 29 -12.75 12.27 -4.29
C VAL A 29 -13.92 12.79 -5.10
N LEU A 30 -14.45 13.96 -4.74
CA LEU A 30 -15.36 14.74 -5.58
C LEU A 30 -14.60 15.94 -6.16
N THR A 31 -14.86 16.25 -7.42
CA THR A 31 -14.15 17.30 -8.17
C THR A 31 -15.06 18.49 -8.54
N PRO A 32 -15.52 19.30 -7.57
CA PRO A 32 -16.27 20.50 -7.88
C PRO A 32 -15.40 21.53 -8.61
N THR A 33 -16.06 22.33 -9.45
CA THR A 33 -15.51 23.48 -10.19
C THR A 33 -16.25 24.74 -9.75
N ASP A 34 -15.79 25.90 -10.21
CA ASP A 34 -16.47 27.18 -9.91
C ASP A 34 -17.91 27.22 -10.47
N ASP A 35 -18.19 26.45 -11.53
CA ASP A 35 -19.52 26.32 -12.13
C ASP A 35 -20.38 25.21 -11.51
N THR A 36 -19.86 24.50 -10.51
CA THR A 36 -20.59 23.41 -9.86
C THR A 36 -21.66 23.97 -8.92
N ASP A 37 -22.93 23.70 -9.24
CA ASP A 37 -24.07 24.02 -8.37
C ASP A 37 -23.89 23.40 -6.96
N ALA A 38 -24.02 24.24 -5.93
CA ALA A 38 -23.78 23.86 -4.54
C ALA A 38 -24.82 22.85 -4.02
N GLU A 39 -26.06 22.92 -4.51
CA GLU A 39 -27.11 21.98 -4.14
C GLU A 39 -26.82 20.59 -4.75
N ALA A 40 -26.41 20.56 -6.03
CA ALA A 40 -26.00 19.34 -6.70
C ALA A 40 -24.79 18.69 -6.02
N TYR A 41 -23.76 19.48 -5.67
CA TYR A 41 -22.62 18.98 -4.90
C TYR A 41 -23.05 18.39 -3.56
N SER A 42 -23.91 19.09 -2.82
CA SER A 42 -24.37 18.63 -1.50
C SER A 42 -25.18 17.32 -1.60
N ARG A 43 -26.04 17.18 -2.62
CA ARG A 43 -26.77 15.94 -2.89
C ARG A 43 -25.83 14.78 -3.21
N VAL A 44 -24.87 14.98 -4.13
CA VAL A 44 -23.91 13.92 -4.51
C VAL A 44 -23.04 13.52 -3.33
N ARG A 45 -22.50 14.49 -2.58
CA ARG A 45 -21.75 14.23 -1.34
C ARG A 45 -22.57 13.40 -0.35
N SER A 46 -23.84 13.75 -0.13
CA SER A 46 -24.70 13.01 0.80
C SER A 46 -24.93 11.56 0.36
N VAL A 47 -25.10 11.32 -0.95
CA VAL A 47 -25.26 9.97 -1.49
C VAL A 47 -23.98 9.17 -1.32
N VAL A 48 -22.84 9.72 -1.72
CA VAL A 48 -21.55 9.04 -1.60
C VAL A 48 -21.20 8.74 -0.14
N SER A 49 -21.41 9.69 0.76
CA SER A 49 -21.20 9.45 2.20
C SER A 49 -22.13 8.38 2.77
N SER A 50 -23.33 8.18 2.19
CA SER A 50 -24.24 7.11 2.64
C SER A 50 -23.74 5.70 2.31
N PHE A 51 -22.73 5.57 1.43
CA PHE A 51 -22.03 4.31 1.16
C PHE A 51 -20.89 4.02 2.16
N GLY A 52 -20.75 4.84 3.20
CA GLY A 52 -19.65 4.73 4.18
C GLY A 52 -18.33 5.32 3.70
N ALA A 53 -18.30 6.00 2.55
CA ALA A 53 -17.09 6.60 2.00
C ALA A 53 -16.72 7.93 2.66
N GLU A 54 -15.42 8.17 2.79
CA GLU A 54 -14.86 9.44 3.24
C GLU A 54 -14.70 10.40 2.06
N VAL A 55 -15.53 11.44 2.02
CA VAL A 55 -15.54 12.38 0.90
C VAL A 55 -14.44 13.43 1.04
N VAL A 56 -13.59 13.55 0.01
CA VAL A 56 -12.58 14.60 -0.12
C VAL A 56 -12.91 15.46 -1.33
N ALA A 57 -12.87 16.78 -1.19
CA ALA A 57 -13.11 17.72 -2.29
C ALA A 57 -11.80 18.26 -2.83
N LEU A 58 -11.55 18.10 -4.13
CA LEU A 58 -10.37 18.64 -4.82
C LEU A 58 -10.80 19.33 -6.10
N ARG A 59 -10.02 20.32 -6.57
CA ARG A 59 -10.16 20.76 -7.96
C ARG A 59 -9.71 19.64 -8.91
N PRO A 60 -10.29 19.52 -10.12
CA PRO A 60 -9.92 18.46 -11.07
C PRO A 60 -8.40 18.36 -11.30
N GLU A 61 -7.72 19.48 -11.50
CA GLU A 61 -6.28 19.49 -11.81
C GLU A 61 -5.43 19.04 -10.63
N ASN A 62 -5.89 19.34 -9.41
CA ASN A 62 -5.23 18.89 -8.19
C ASN A 62 -5.42 17.38 -8.00
N HIS A 63 -6.63 16.86 -8.28
CA HIS A 63 -6.90 15.42 -8.25
C HIS A 63 -5.95 14.68 -9.19
N ASP A 64 -5.86 15.12 -10.44
CA ASP A 64 -5.05 14.45 -11.47
C ASP A 64 -3.56 14.47 -11.14
N ALA A 65 -3.05 15.59 -10.64
CA ALA A 65 -1.66 15.70 -10.20
C ALA A 65 -1.34 14.80 -8.99
N LEU A 66 -2.26 14.72 -8.03
CA LEU A 66 -2.08 13.88 -6.84
C LEU A 66 -2.19 12.39 -7.17
N VAL A 67 -3.22 11.99 -7.93
CA VAL A 67 -3.44 10.60 -8.35
C VAL A 67 -2.33 10.11 -9.29
N ALA A 68 -1.79 10.98 -10.15
CA ALA A 68 -0.61 10.64 -10.94
C ALA A 68 0.55 10.19 -10.04
N LEU A 69 0.82 10.92 -8.96
CA LEU A 69 1.92 10.61 -8.04
C LEU A 69 1.67 9.36 -7.19
N VAL A 70 0.45 9.16 -6.69
CA VAL A 70 0.16 8.08 -5.72
C VAL A 70 -0.42 6.81 -6.33
N SER A 71 -0.80 6.82 -7.61
CA SER A 71 -1.41 5.67 -8.30
C SER A 71 -0.79 5.39 -9.67
N HIS A 72 -0.80 6.38 -10.58
CA HIS A 72 -0.41 6.12 -11.97
C HIS A 72 1.09 5.85 -12.14
N VAL A 73 1.93 6.73 -11.58
CA VAL A 73 3.39 6.59 -11.64
C VAL A 73 3.86 5.33 -10.92
N PRO A 74 3.36 4.97 -9.70
CA PRO A 74 3.66 3.69 -9.08
C PRO A 74 3.35 2.48 -9.96
N HIS A 75 2.20 2.45 -10.64
CA HIS A 75 1.86 1.34 -11.54
C HIS A 75 2.82 1.25 -12.73
N LEU A 76 3.07 2.37 -13.42
CA LEU A 76 3.99 2.40 -14.56
C LEU A 76 5.44 2.05 -14.15
N THR A 77 5.85 2.43 -12.94
CA THR A 77 7.15 2.08 -12.37
C THR A 77 7.26 0.59 -12.08
N ALA A 78 6.21 -0.01 -11.51
CA ALA A 78 6.13 -1.44 -11.29
C ALA A 78 6.21 -2.23 -12.61
N ALA A 79 5.48 -1.79 -13.63
CA ALA A 79 5.52 -2.38 -14.97
C ALA A 79 6.91 -2.25 -15.61
N ALA A 80 7.53 -1.07 -15.55
CA ALA A 80 8.88 -0.85 -16.08
C ALA A 80 9.92 -1.71 -15.36
N LEU A 81 9.85 -1.82 -14.03
CA LEU A 81 10.74 -2.67 -13.24
C LEU A 81 10.58 -4.16 -13.60
N MET A 82 9.33 -4.63 -13.78
CA MET A 82 9.06 -5.99 -14.20
C MET A 82 9.59 -6.27 -15.62
N GLN A 83 9.45 -5.32 -16.56
CA GLN A 83 9.99 -5.46 -17.90
C GLN A 83 11.53 -5.54 -17.92
N LEU A 84 12.21 -4.74 -17.08
CA LEU A 84 13.67 -4.84 -16.90
C LEU A 84 14.08 -6.23 -16.38
N ALA A 85 13.36 -6.74 -15.39
CA ALA A 85 13.63 -8.07 -14.84
C ALA A 85 13.36 -9.20 -15.86
N ALA A 86 12.29 -9.09 -16.65
CA ALA A 86 11.97 -10.04 -17.71
C ALA A 86 13.06 -10.10 -18.78
N THR A 87 13.51 -8.92 -19.24
CA THR A 87 14.61 -8.81 -20.22
C THR A 87 15.91 -9.39 -19.66
N GLY A 88 16.27 -9.04 -18.42
CA GLY A 88 17.49 -9.59 -17.79
C GLY A 88 17.42 -11.10 -17.52
N ALA A 89 16.23 -11.68 -17.42
CA ALA A 89 16.07 -13.13 -17.24
C ALA A 89 16.37 -13.91 -18.52
N GLU A 90 16.22 -13.30 -19.70
CA GLU A 90 16.65 -13.88 -20.98
C GLU A 90 18.16 -14.08 -21.01
N GLU A 91 18.91 -13.15 -20.43
CA GLU A 91 20.37 -13.23 -20.30
C GLU A 91 20.79 -14.20 -19.18
N HIS A 92 20.07 -14.17 -18.05
CA HIS A 92 20.38 -14.94 -16.85
C HIS A 92 19.13 -15.50 -16.17
N GLY A 93 18.80 -16.76 -16.47
CA GLY A 93 17.60 -17.44 -15.92
C GLY A 93 17.54 -17.59 -14.39
N ALA A 94 18.61 -17.25 -13.66
CA ALA A 94 18.59 -17.15 -12.20
C ALA A 94 17.92 -15.88 -11.67
N LEU A 95 17.79 -14.82 -12.47
CA LEU A 95 17.29 -13.50 -12.03
C LEU A 95 15.90 -13.63 -11.39
N LEU A 96 14.94 -14.24 -12.10
CA LEU A 96 13.58 -14.40 -11.59
C LEU A 96 13.49 -15.36 -10.39
N ARG A 97 14.52 -16.21 -10.17
CA ARG A 97 14.61 -17.02 -8.96
C ARG A 97 15.03 -16.20 -7.73
N LEU A 98 15.76 -15.10 -7.96
CA LEU A 98 16.16 -14.14 -6.92
C LEU A 98 15.09 -13.08 -6.65
N ALA A 99 14.02 -13.02 -7.48
CA ALA A 99 12.87 -12.17 -7.28
C ALA A 99 12.03 -12.64 -6.08
N ALA A 100 12.52 -12.32 -4.88
CA ALA A 100 11.92 -12.61 -3.59
C ALA A 100 10.87 -11.53 -3.19
N GLY A 101 10.37 -11.60 -1.95
CA GLY A 101 9.23 -10.82 -1.43
C GLY A 101 9.20 -9.36 -1.88
N GLY A 102 10.22 -8.56 -1.55
CA GLY A 102 10.21 -7.13 -1.86
C GLY A 102 10.07 -6.79 -3.36
N PHE A 103 10.63 -7.62 -4.26
CA PHE A 103 10.42 -7.44 -5.70
C PHE A 103 8.97 -7.75 -6.08
N ARG A 104 8.43 -8.87 -5.59
CA ARG A 104 7.04 -9.29 -5.87
C ARG A 104 6.04 -8.27 -5.34
N ASP A 105 6.27 -7.71 -4.16
CA ASP A 105 5.38 -6.71 -3.55
C ASP A 105 5.39 -5.41 -4.35
N MET A 106 6.59 -4.92 -4.72
CA MET A 106 6.75 -3.72 -5.55
C MET A 106 6.14 -3.89 -6.95
N THR A 107 6.20 -5.09 -7.52
CA THR A 107 5.70 -5.38 -8.87
C THR A 107 4.28 -5.95 -8.90
N ARG A 108 3.64 -6.16 -7.74
CA ARG A 108 2.30 -6.76 -7.63
C ARG A 108 1.27 -6.07 -8.51
N VAL A 109 1.25 -4.73 -8.50
CA VAL A 109 0.28 -3.94 -9.26
C VAL A 109 0.45 -4.07 -10.78
N ALA A 110 1.62 -4.49 -11.26
CA ALA A 110 1.86 -4.73 -12.69
C ALA A 110 1.10 -5.97 -13.22
N ALA A 111 0.55 -6.81 -12.34
CA ALA A 111 -0.31 -7.94 -12.72
C ALA A 111 -1.77 -7.52 -12.98
N GLY A 112 -2.14 -6.27 -12.72
CA GLY A 112 -3.50 -5.75 -12.95
C GLY A 112 -3.87 -5.72 -14.44
N HIS A 113 -5.17 -5.57 -14.72
CA HIS A 113 -5.68 -5.57 -16.10
C HIS A 113 -5.10 -4.41 -16.93
N PRO A 114 -4.35 -4.69 -18.01
CA PRO A 114 -3.64 -3.62 -18.74
C PRO A 114 -4.58 -2.75 -19.58
N GLY A 115 -5.78 -3.22 -19.92
CA GLY A 115 -6.68 -2.57 -20.89
C GLY A 115 -7.11 -1.14 -20.53
N ILE A 116 -7.15 -0.80 -19.24
CA ILE A 116 -7.56 0.54 -18.77
C ILE A 116 -6.43 1.57 -18.82
N TRP A 117 -5.17 1.12 -18.80
CA TRP A 117 -4.01 1.99 -18.62
C TRP A 117 -3.70 2.91 -19.79
N PRO A 118 -3.88 2.50 -21.07
CA PRO A 118 -3.73 3.42 -22.19
C PRO A 118 -4.63 4.64 -22.09
N ASP A 119 -5.89 4.47 -21.69
CA ASP A 119 -6.85 5.58 -21.55
C ASP A 119 -6.49 6.47 -20.36
N ILE A 120 -6.12 5.89 -19.22
CA ILE A 120 -5.61 6.64 -18.05
C ILE A 120 -4.38 7.48 -18.43
N CYS A 121 -3.45 6.88 -19.18
CA CYS A 121 -2.23 7.57 -19.61
C CYS A 121 -2.51 8.66 -20.64
N ALA A 122 -3.50 8.48 -21.51
CA ALA A 122 -3.91 9.48 -22.48
C ALA A 122 -4.58 10.67 -21.79
N GLU A 123 -5.50 10.42 -20.85
CA GLU A 123 -6.28 11.46 -20.20
C GLU A 123 -5.46 12.26 -19.17
N ASN A 124 -4.56 11.60 -18.43
CA ASN A 124 -3.72 12.26 -17.41
C ASN A 124 -2.24 12.37 -17.82
N ARG A 125 -1.98 12.47 -19.13
CA ARG A 125 -0.64 12.44 -19.72
C ARG A 125 0.34 13.40 -19.04
N ASP A 126 -0.02 14.67 -18.95
CA ASP A 126 0.91 15.73 -18.55
C ASP A 126 1.33 15.57 -17.08
N ALA A 127 0.39 15.22 -16.19
CA ALA A 127 0.72 14.99 -14.79
C ALA A 127 1.51 13.69 -14.59
N ILE A 128 1.23 12.64 -15.37
CA ILE A 128 2.00 11.40 -15.36
C ILE A 128 3.44 11.66 -15.81
N VAL A 129 3.64 12.38 -16.92
CA VAL A 129 5.00 12.72 -17.41
C VAL A 129 5.75 13.53 -16.37
N ALA A 130 5.14 14.58 -15.81
CA ALA A 130 5.76 15.36 -14.74
C ALA A 130 6.08 14.51 -13.50
N GLY A 131 5.22 13.55 -13.15
CA GLY A 131 5.46 12.61 -12.07
C GLY A 131 6.62 11.64 -12.34
N ILE A 132 6.75 11.15 -13.57
CA ILE A 132 7.88 10.34 -14.02
C ILE A 132 9.18 11.14 -13.96
N ASP A 133 9.20 12.39 -14.43
CA ASP A 133 10.39 13.25 -14.36
C ASP A 133 10.85 13.46 -12.92
N ARG A 134 9.91 13.67 -11.99
CA ARG A 134 10.20 13.77 -10.55
C ARG A 134 10.77 12.47 -9.99
N LEU A 135 10.24 11.32 -10.41
CA LEU A 135 10.78 10.02 -10.02
C LEU A 135 12.20 9.80 -10.57
N GLN A 136 12.46 10.18 -11.82
CA GLN A 136 13.79 10.11 -12.42
C GLN A 136 14.80 10.97 -11.65
N ALA A 137 14.40 12.19 -11.25
CA ALA A 137 15.23 13.05 -10.42
C ALA A 137 15.55 12.39 -9.06
N ALA A 138 14.53 11.82 -8.39
CA ALA A 138 14.72 11.10 -7.12
C ALA A 138 15.64 9.88 -7.28
N LEU A 139 15.47 9.08 -8.32
CA LEU A 139 16.35 7.94 -8.61
C LEU A 139 17.79 8.39 -8.93
N SER A 140 17.95 9.55 -9.57
CA SER A 140 19.27 10.13 -9.84
C SER A 140 19.98 10.57 -8.57
N GLU A 141 19.24 11.14 -7.61
CA GLU A 141 19.74 11.45 -6.27
C GLU A 141 20.13 10.18 -5.53
N THR A 142 19.26 9.16 -5.48
CA THR A 142 19.57 7.86 -4.87
C THR A 142 20.81 7.22 -5.49
N ARG A 143 20.94 7.24 -6.82
CA ARG A 143 22.13 6.77 -7.53
C ARG A 143 23.38 7.48 -7.03
N SER A 144 23.30 8.80 -6.86
CA SER A 144 24.44 9.63 -6.45
C SER A 144 24.85 9.35 -5.00
N LEU A 145 23.89 9.12 -4.10
CA LEU A 145 24.15 8.68 -2.72
C LEU A 145 24.85 7.31 -2.68
N VAL A 146 24.41 6.36 -3.50
CA VAL A 146 25.02 5.03 -3.60
C VAL A 146 26.43 5.09 -4.18
N ASP A 147 26.62 5.84 -5.26
CA ASP A 147 27.93 5.98 -5.94
C ASP A 147 28.96 6.75 -5.09
N GLY A 148 28.49 7.75 -4.33
CA GLY A 148 29.31 8.57 -3.44
C GLY A 148 29.89 7.80 -2.24
N ARG A 149 29.36 6.60 -1.93
CA ARG A 149 29.79 5.74 -0.80
C ARG A 149 29.72 6.43 0.58
N ASP A 150 28.92 7.49 0.71
CA ASP A 150 28.62 8.13 1.98
C ASP A 150 27.52 7.33 2.69
N ARG A 151 27.96 6.50 3.64
CA ARG A 151 27.07 5.62 4.39
C ARG A 151 26.04 6.40 5.21
N ASP A 152 26.44 7.52 5.81
CA ASP A 152 25.58 8.24 6.75
C ASP A 152 24.52 9.06 6.02
N ALA A 153 24.89 9.68 4.89
CA ALA A 153 23.92 10.33 4.01
C ALA A 153 22.89 9.34 3.44
N LEU A 154 23.34 8.16 3.00
CA LEU A 154 22.43 7.11 2.51
C LEU A 154 21.49 6.60 3.62
N LEU A 155 22.01 6.41 4.84
CA LEU A 155 21.20 5.98 5.98
C LEU A 155 20.13 7.02 6.35
N GLN A 156 20.50 8.32 6.36
CA GLN A 156 19.55 9.39 6.63
C GLN A 156 18.41 9.39 5.60
N TRP A 157 18.73 9.29 4.32
CA TRP A 157 17.74 9.26 3.24
C TRP A 157 16.78 8.06 3.38
N LEU A 158 17.30 6.87 3.74
CA LEU A 158 16.47 5.69 4.00
C LEU A 158 15.57 5.86 5.23
N GLU A 159 16.04 6.50 6.30
CA GLU A 159 15.23 6.73 7.50
C GLU A 159 14.13 7.78 7.25
N GLU A 160 14.38 8.77 6.40
CA GLU A 160 13.35 9.71 5.93
C GLU A 160 12.24 8.99 5.16
N ALA A 161 12.60 8.11 4.22
CA ALA A 161 11.63 7.29 3.49
C ALA A 161 10.86 6.33 4.43
N ARG A 162 11.56 5.70 5.38
CA ARG A 162 10.95 4.82 6.39
C ARG A 162 9.92 5.57 7.24
N ARG A 163 10.29 6.75 7.79
CA ARG A 163 9.38 7.57 8.59
C ARG A 163 8.15 7.99 7.78
N ALA A 164 8.31 8.38 6.52
CA ALA A 164 7.17 8.73 5.67
C ALA A 164 6.22 7.52 5.45
N ARG A 165 6.78 6.33 5.23
CA ARG A 165 6.00 5.10 5.02
C ARG A 165 5.25 4.62 6.26
N VAL A 166 5.88 4.70 7.43
CA VAL A 166 5.30 4.30 8.72
C VAL A 166 4.17 5.25 9.13
N ASN A 167 4.31 6.54 8.81
CA ASN A 167 3.29 7.56 9.11
C ASN A 167 2.21 7.68 8.03
N LEU A 168 2.15 6.77 7.05
CA LEU A 168 1.00 6.73 6.16
C LEU A 168 -0.26 6.48 7.00
N PRO A 169 -1.35 7.25 6.79
CA PRO A 169 -2.59 7.03 7.52
C PRO A 169 -3.08 5.60 7.30
N VAL A 170 -3.08 4.79 8.36
CA VAL A 170 -3.74 3.48 8.35
C VAL A 170 -5.23 3.73 8.59
N ARG A 171 -6.13 2.99 7.95
CA ARG A 171 -7.60 3.03 8.19
C ARG A 171 -8.01 2.56 9.61
N ALA A 172 -7.04 2.46 10.51
CA ALA A 172 -7.14 2.07 11.90
C ALA A 172 -7.03 3.32 12.80
N PRO A 173 -7.22 3.23 14.13
CA PRO A 173 -6.87 4.31 15.05
C PRO A 173 -5.48 4.89 14.73
N ARG A 174 -5.27 6.15 15.09
CA ARG A 174 -4.13 6.96 14.62
C ARG A 174 -2.82 6.18 14.80
N PRO A 175 -1.80 6.33 13.92
CA PRO A 175 -0.56 5.54 14.03
C PRO A 175 0.06 5.54 15.43
N GLU A 176 -0.05 6.64 16.18
CA GLU A 176 0.38 6.76 17.57
C GLU A 176 -0.34 5.84 18.59
N GLU A 177 -1.48 5.27 18.21
CA GLU A 177 -2.29 4.35 18.99
C GLU A 177 -2.08 2.87 18.58
N LEU A 178 -1.16 2.60 17.64
CA LEU A 178 -0.92 1.27 17.09
C LEU A 178 0.50 0.75 17.38
N ALA A 179 0.61 -0.57 17.41
CA ALA A 179 1.88 -1.29 17.45
C ALA A 179 1.92 -2.40 16.39
N GLU A 180 3.06 -2.52 15.72
CA GLU A 180 3.36 -3.61 14.80
C GLU A 180 3.92 -4.82 15.57
N ILE A 181 3.30 -5.98 15.36
CA ILE A 181 3.75 -7.27 15.87
C ILE A 181 4.33 -8.06 14.70
N ARG A 182 5.60 -8.47 14.79
CA ARG A 182 6.24 -9.35 13.81
C ARG A 182 6.49 -10.71 14.43
N VAL A 183 5.90 -11.76 13.85
CA VAL A 183 5.94 -13.12 14.37
C VAL A 183 6.61 -14.03 13.34
N PRO A 184 7.84 -14.50 13.60
CA PRO A 184 8.44 -15.57 12.81
C PRO A 184 7.57 -16.83 12.92
N VAL A 185 7.09 -17.33 11.77
CA VAL A 185 6.20 -18.49 11.67
C VAL A 185 6.84 -19.56 10.76
N PRO A 186 6.75 -20.85 11.12
CA PRO A 186 7.16 -21.93 10.22
C PRO A 186 6.22 -22.02 9.01
N ASP A 187 6.74 -22.35 7.83
CA ASP A 187 5.91 -22.62 6.66
C ASP A 187 5.25 -24.02 6.77
N ARG A 188 4.08 -24.07 7.43
CA ARG A 188 3.28 -25.29 7.58
C ARG A 188 1.79 -25.00 7.58
N PRO A 189 0.94 -25.97 7.19
CA PRO A 189 -0.49 -25.84 7.29
C PRO A 189 -0.96 -25.45 8.70
N GLY A 190 -1.91 -24.52 8.77
CA GLY A 190 -2.57 -24.10 10.02
C GLY A 190 -1.83 -23.03 10.83
N VAL A 191 -0.59 -22.67 10.51
CA VAL A 191 0.20 -21.73 11.33
C VAL A 191 -0.44 -20.35 11.47
N LEU A 192 -1.03 -19.83 10.38
CA LEU A 192 -1.71 -18.53 10.41
C LEU A 192 -2.98 -18.61 11.25
N ALA A 193 -3.77 -19.69 11.10
CA ALA A 193 -4.97 -19.92 11.88
C ALA A 193 -4.67 -20.02 13.39
N GLU A 194 -3.55 -20.65 13.77
CA GLU A 194 -3.13 -20.70 15.17
C GLU A 194 -2.85 -19.31 15.74
N VAL A 195 -2.14 -18.47 14.99
CA VAL A 195 -1.79 -17.11 15.44
C VAL A 195 -3.04 -16.22 15.48
N THR A 196 -3.84 -16.20 14.42
CA THR A 196 -5.04 -15.35 14.38
C THR A 196 -6.10 -15.79 15.39
N THR A 197 -6.29 -17.09 15.58
CA THR A 197 -7.19 -17.62 16.64
C THR A 197 -6.70 -17.22 18.02
N LEU A 198 -5.39 -17.33 18.31
CA LEU A 198 -4.83 -16.92 19.59
C LEU A 198 -5.08 -15.44 19.87
N VAL A 199 -4.86 -14.56 18.89
CA VAL A 199 -5.09 -13.11 19.03
C VAL A 199 -6.58 -12.81 19.22
N SER A 200 -7.46 -13.55 18.54
CA SER A 200 -8.91 -13.44 18.73
C SER A 200 -9.37 -13.97 20.10
N GLU A 201 -8.79 -15.05 20.62
CA GLU A 201 -9.14 -15.66 21.92
C GLU A 201 -8.88 -14.70 23.09
N ILE A 202 -7.88 -13.83 22.96
CA ILE A 202 -7.55 -12.79 23.95
C ILE A 202 -8.30 -11.47 23.71
N GLY A 203 -9.25 -11.44 22.76
CA GLY A 203 -10.11 -10.31 22.50
C GLY A 203 -9.43 -9.11 21.83
N VAL A 204 -8.32 -9.34 21.10
CA VAL A 204 -7.58 -8.28 20.42
C VAL A 204 -7.90 -8.29 18.93
N ASN A 205 -8.25 -7.13 18.38
CA ASN A 205 -8.44 -6.97 16.94
C ASN A 205 -7.11 -6.83 16.21
N MET A 206 -7.00 -7.43 15.02
CA MET A 206 -5.90 -7.22 14.10
C MET A 206 -6.37 -6.26 13.01
N PHE A 207 -5.82 -5.04 12.96
CA PHE A 207 -6.27 -4.01 12.00
C PHE A 207 -5.75 -4.25 10.60
N ASP A 208 -4.57 -4.85 10.48
CA ASP A 208 -3.93 -5.22 9.23
C ASP A 208 -3.01 -6.41 9.49
N PHE A 209 -2.76 -7.22 8.47
CA PHE A 209 -1.74 -8.26 8.52
C PHE A 209 -1.17 -8.59 7.14
N GLU A 210 0.11 -8.88 7.09
CA GLU A 210 0.84 -9.29 5.90
C GLU A 210 1.78 -10.46 6.21
N THR A 211 2.16 -11.22 5.19
CA THR A 211 3.17 -12.28 5.32
C THR A 211 4.43 -11.89 4.55
N VAL A 212 5.52 -11.64 5.26
CA VAL A 212 6.82 -11.32 4.69
C VAL A 212 7.66 -12.58 4.60
N HIS A 213 8.21 -12.86 3.41
CA HIS A 213 9.05 -14.05 3.22
C HIS A 213 10.50 -13.75 3.61
N SER A 214 11.09 -14.58 4.48
CA SER A 214 12.53 -14.52 4.76
C SER A 214 13.31 -15.07 3.58
N SER A 215 14.38 -14.39 3.17
CA SER A 215 15.32 -14.89 2.16
C SER A 215 16.18 -16.07 2.66
N ALA A 216 16.07 -16.45 3.94
CA ALA A 216 16.81 -17.55 4.57
C ALA A 216 15.84 -18.56 5.24
N GLY A 217 15.47 -19.62 4.51
CA GLY A 217 14.82 -20.85 5.01
C GLY A 217 13.28 -20.91 4.98
N ASP A 218 12.72 -22.04 5.44
CA ASP A 218 11.27 -22.37 5.51
C ASP A 218 10.50 -21.56 6.59
N ARG A 219 10.79 -20.27 6.72
CA ARG A 219 10.20 -19.39 7.75
C ARG A 219 9.67 -18.11 7.14
N GLY A 220 8.36 -17.92 7.24
CA GLY A 220 7.70 -16.64 7.01
C GLY A 220 7.75 -15.77 8.26
N VAL A 221 7.45 -14.49 8.09
CA VAL A 221 7.15 -13.57 9.19
C VAL A 221 5.74 -13.05 8.98
N LEU A 222 4.83 -13.38 9.90
CA LEU A 222 3.51 -12.76 9.95
C LEU A 222 3.66 -11.41 10.65
N VAL A 223 3.35 -10.33 9.95
CA VAL A 223 3.38 -8.97 10.49
C VAL A 223 1.94 -8.50 10.61
N PHE A 224 1.56 -7.90 11.73
CA PHE A 224 0.20 -7.39 11.91
C PHE A 224 0.13 -6.23 12.89
N LEU A 225 -0.94 -5.44 12.79
CA LEU A 225 -1.15 -4.24 13.60
C LEU A 225 -2.22 -4.48 14.67
N VAL A 226 -1.95 -4.03 15.89
CA VAL A 226 -2.88 -4.05 17.03
C VAL A 226 -2.84 -2.71 17.75
N GLU A 227 -3.81 -2.45 18.64
CA GLU A 227 -3.75 -1.28 19.52
C GLU A 227 -2.50 -1.35 20.41
N ALA A 228 -1.79 -0.23 20.57
CA ALA A 228 -0.57 -0.16 21.36
C ALA A 228 -0.77 -0.65 22.79
N GLY A 229 -1.93 -0.38 23.40
CA GLY A 229 -2.31 -0.87 24.73
C GLY A 229 -2.47 -2.40 24.82
N SER A 230 -2.69 -3.09 23.69
CA SER A 230 -2.81 -4.55 23.63
C SER A 230 -1.51 -5.26 23.22
N ALA A 231 -0.47 -4.52 22.84
CA ALA A 231 0.75 -5.10 22.25
C ALA A 231 1.48 -6.08 23.20
N ASP A 232 1.61 -5.72 24.48
CA ASP A 232 2.24 -6.59 25.49
C ASP A 232 1.42 -7.84 25.79
N LEU A 233 0.09 -7.73 25.77
CA LEU A 233 -0.83 -8.87 25.95
C LEU A 233 -0.65 -9.88 24.80
N VAL A 234 -0.67 -9.39 23.55
CA VAL A 234 -0.44 -10.20 22.35
C VAL A 234 0.94 -10.85 22.37
N ARG A 235 1.98 -10.08 22.69
CA ARG A 235 3.36 -10.57 22.81
C ARG A 235 3.45 -11.69 23.85
N GLY A 236 2.84 -11.51 25.02
CA GLY A 236 2.80 -12.51 26.09
C GLY A 236 2.10 -13.80 25.67
N ALA A 237 0.93 -13.69 25.03
CA ALA A 237 0.17 -14.83 24.54
C ALA A 237 0.96 -15.64 23.49
N LEU A 238 1.61 -14.96 22.55
CA LEU A 238 2.44 -15.58 21.51
C LEU A 238 3.67 -16.27 22.10
N LEU A 239 4.37 -15.62 23.05
CA LEU A 239 5.49 -16.23 23.78
C LEU A 239 5.07 -17.50 24.52
N ALA A 240 3.89 -17.50 25.15
CA ALA A 240 3.35 -18.66 25.86
C ALA A 240 3.05 -19.85 24.91
N ARG A 241 2.80 -19.58 23.62
CA ARG A 241 2.63 -20.59 22.57
C ARG A 241 3.93 -20.92 21.81
N GLY A 242 5.08 -20.41 22.28
CA GLY A 242 6.41 -20.74 21.74
C GLY A 242 6.84 -19.91 20.53
N TYR A 243 6.04 -18.91 20.13
CA TYR A 243 6.45 -17.93 19.11
C TYR A 243 7.45 -16.92 19.68
N LYS A 244 8.16 -16.21 18.79
CA LYS A 244 9.15 -15.20 19.17
C LYS A 244 8.80 -13.83 18.57
N PRO A 245 7.70 -13.20 19.02
CA PRO A 245 7.26 -11.92 18.48
C PRO A 245 8.22 -10.78 18.83
N SER A 246 8.42 -9.85 17.90
CA SER A 246 8.93 -8.50 18.18
C SER A 246 7.80 -7.48 18.07
N VAL A 247 7.86 -6.44 18.91
CA VAL A 247 6.87 -5.35 18.95
C VAL A 247 7.58 -4.06 18.57
N HIS A 248 6.99 -3.30 17.66
CA HIS A 248 7.48 -1.99 17.24
C HIS A 248 6.35 -0.97 17.34
N PRO A 249 6.48 0.08 18.19
CA PRO A 249 5.59 1.22 18.12
C PRO A 249 5.65 1.86 16.74
N LEU A 250 4.51 2.36 16.23
CA LEU A 250 4.50 3.15 14.99
C LEU A 250 4.81 4.65 15.22
N ALA A 251 4.79 5.11 16.49
CA ALA A 251 5.20 6.45 16.92
C ALA A 251 6.72 6.61 17.11
#